data_AF-A0A2W7A545-F1
#
_entry.id   AF-A0A2W7A545-F1
#
_cell.length_a   1.000
_cell.length_b   1.000
_cell.length_c   1.000
_cell.angle_alpha   90.00
_cell.angle_beta   90.00
_cell.angle_gamma   90.00
#
_symmetry.space_group_name_H-M   'P 1'
#
loop_
_entity.id
_entity.type
_entity.pdbx_description
1 polymer ?
#
loop_
_entity_poly.entity_id
_entity_poly.type
_entity_poly.pdbx_seq_one_letter_code
_entity_poly.pdbx_strand_id
1 'polypeptide(L)' 'MFLKHKRDGALIKVLDAEAVFNPMQPTISGRIQNGEEEQDPEEFDKNSLIFPSDESLPQCWTNPDYQSSL' A
#
# COMPACT_ATOMS: atom_id res chain seq x y z
N MET A 1 -7.70 5.21 3.80
CA MET A 1 -7.07 4.23 4.73
C MET A 1 -5.59 4.55 4.88
N PHE A 2 -4.87 3.93 5.82
CA PHE A 2 -3.42 4.12 5.97
C PHE A 2 -2.66 2.81 5.80
N LEU A 3 -1.53 2.89 5.11
CA LEU A 3 -0.51 1.84 5.02
C LEU A 3 0.80 2.39 5.57
N LYS A 4 1.78 1.50 5.76
CA LYS A 4 3.11 1.84 6.24
C LYS A 4 4.14 1.39 5.21
N HIS A 5 5.11 2.26 4.92
CA HIS A 5 6.22 1.91 4.06
C HIS A 5 7.22 1.03 4.82
N LYS A 6 7.57 -0.14 4.25
CA LYS A 6 8.46 -1.13 4.89
C LYS A 6 9.85 -0.56 5.20
N ARG A 7 10.36 0.33 4.34
CA ARG A 7 11.76 0.78 4.39
C ARG A 7 12.03 1.74 5.55
N ASP A 8 11.15 2.70 5.76
CA ASP A 8 11.36 3.83 6.69
C ASP A 8 10.23 3.98 7.72
N GLY A 9 9.21 3.13 7.68
CA GLY A 9 8.10 3.14 8.63
C GLY A 9 7.14 4.32 8.44
N ALA A 10 7.28 5.09 7.36
CA ALA A 10 6.41 6.22 7.08
C ALA A 10 4.96 5.77 6.88
N LEU A 11 4.02 6.51 7.49
CA LEU A 11 2.60 6.30 7.24
C LEU A 11 2.21 6.95 5.92
N ILE A 12 1.44 6.22 5.12
CA ILE A 12 0.96 6.64 3.81
C ILE A 12 -0.56 6.66 3.86
N LYS A 13 -1.14 7.85 3.63
CA LYS A 13 -2.58 8.02 3.41
C LYS A 13 -2.90 7.58 1.99
N VAL A 14 -3.61 6.48 1.86
CA VAL A 14 -4.05 5.95 0.55
C VAL A 14 -5.16 6.83 -0.01
N LEU A 15 -5.02 7.24 -1.27
CA LEU A 15 -5.97 8.09 -1.98
C LEU A 15 -7.06 7.28 -2.70
N ASP A 16 -6.72 6.09 -3.19
CA ASP A 16 -7.65 5.12 -3.76
C ASP A 16 -7.49 3.76 -3.08
N ALA A 17 -8.48 3.40 -2.26
CA ALA A 17 -8.48 2.12 -1.56
C ALA A 17 -8.76 0.93 -2.49
N GLU A 18 -9.49 1.13 -3.59
CA GLU A 18 -9.80 0.05 -4.54
C GLU A 18 -8.53 -0.48 -5.19
N ALA A 19 -7.59 0.42 -5.53
CA ALA A 19 -6.26 0.08 -6.03
C ALA A 19 -5.46 -0.82 -5.06
N VAL A 20 -5.65 -0.69 -3.75
CA VAL A 20 -4.99 -1.54 -2.75
C VAL A 20 -5.48 -2.98 -2.84
N PHE A 21 -6.80 -3.17 -2.97
CA PHE A 21 -7.42 -4.50 -3.00
C PHE A 21 -7.30 -5.18 -4.35
N ASN A 22 -7.11 -4.41 -5.43
CA ASN A 22 -7.03 -4.91 -6.79
C ASN A 22 -5.64 -5.53 -7.08
N PRO A 23 -5.52 -6.86 -7.22
CA PRO A 23 -4.23 -7.50 -7.46
C PRO A 23 -3.62 -7.12 -8.82
N MET A 24 -4.42 -6.66 -9.78
CA MET A 24 -3.94 -6.25 -11.12
C MET A 24 -3.27 -4.87 -11.12
N GLN A 25 -3.37 -4.10 -10.04
CA GLN A 25 -2.72 -2.79 -9.92
C GLN A 25 -1.52 -2.88 -8.98
N PRO A 26 -0.27 -2.97 -9.48
CA PRO A 26 0.90 -3.21 -8.62
C PRO A 26 1.26 -2.01 -7.73
N THR A 27 0.79 -0.81 -8.08
CA THR A 27 1.04 0.43 -7.33
C THR A 27 -0.25 1.05 -6.83
N ILE A 28 -0.13 1.91 -5.82
CA ILE A 28 -1.22 2.73 -5.29
C ILE A 28 -0.77 4.18 -5.15
N SER A 29 -1.71 5.10 -5.34
CA SER A 29 -1.49 6.52 -5.06
C SER A 29 -1.69 6.83 -3.59
N GLY A 30 -0.70 7.48 -2.97
CA GLY A 30 -0.70 7.79 -1.55
C GLY A 30 0.00 9.09 -1.21
N ARG A 31 -0.19 9.58 0.01
CA ARG A 31 0.52 10.74 0.55
C ARG A 31 1.26 10.35 1.82
N ILE A 32 2.56 10.60 1.86
CA ILE A 32 3.35 10.42 3.08
C ILE A 32 2.83 11.38 4.15
N GLN A 33 2.64 10.87 5.36
CA GLN A 33 2.25 11.64 6.54
C GLN A 33 3.49 11.91 7.37
N ASN A 34 4.28 12.89 6.93
CA ASN A 34 5.48 13.34 7.63
C ASN A 34 5.51 14.87 7.66
N GLY A 35 5.87 15.45 8.80
CA GLY A 35 5.86 16.90 9.00
C GLY A 35 4.47 17.48 9.24
N GLU A 36 4.36 18.81 9.11
CA GLU A 36 3.13 19.57 9.41
C GLU A 36 2.26 19.85 8.17
N GLU A 37 2.80 19.66 6.96
CA GLU A 37 2.12 19.94 5.69
C GLU A 37 1.71 18.65 4.95
N GLU A 38 0.57 18.68 4.25
CA GLU A 38 0.14 17.56 3.42
C GLU A 38 1.04 17.44 2.18
N GLN A 39 1.73 16.31 2.05
CA GLN A 39 2.62 16.06 0.93
C GLN A 39 1.83 15.80 -0.36
N ASP A 40 2.50 15.99 -1.50
CA ASP A 40 1.95 15.66 -2.80
C ASP A 40 1.68 14.14 -2.93
N PRO A 41 0.72 13.73 -3.78
CA PRO A 41 0.53 12.33 -4.12
C PRO A 41 1.77 11.71 -4.79
N GLU A 42 2.14 10.52 -4.33
CA GLU A 42 3.18 9.68 -4.91
C GLU A 42 2.64 8.26 -5.16
N GLU A 43 3.25 7.55 -6.10
CA GLU A 43 2.95 6.15 -6.38
C GLU A 43 3.84 5.23 -5.54
N PHE A 44 3.24 4.24 -4.88
CA PHE A 44 3.93 3.26 -4.05
C PHE A 44 3.69 1.84 -4.55
N ASP A 45 4.75 1.05 -4.72
CA ASP A 45 4.63 -0.39 -4.99
C ASP A 45 4.00 -1.10 -3.79
N LYS A 46 2.93 -1.88 -4.01
CA LYS A 46 2.25 -2.60 -2.92
C LYS A 46 3.18 -3.55 -2.17
N ASN A 47 4.20 -4.11 -2.82
CA ASN A 47 5.20 -4.97 -2.19
C ASN A 47 6.10 -4.21 -1.21
N SER A 48 6.19 -2.88 -1.30
CA SER A 48 6.90 -2.05 -0.32
C SER A 48 6.01 -1.62 0.85
N LEU A 49 4.73 -2.01 0.86
CA LEU A 49 3.74 -1.59 1.86
C LEU A 49 3.32 -2.73 2.80
N ILE A 50 2.98 -2.35 4.03
CA ILE A 50 2.39 -3.21 5.07
C ILE A 50 1.29 -2.45 5.81
N PHE A 51 0.49 -3.16 6.60
CA PHE A 51 -0.39 -2.50 7.55
C PHE A 51 0.43 -1.79 8.65
N PRO A 52 -0.12 -0.73 9.28
CA PRO A 52 0.54 -0.09 10.42
C PRO A 52 0.87 -1.04 11.58
N SER A 53 0.14 -2.16 11.69
CA SER A 53 0.37 -3.27 12.64
C SER A 53 1.56 -4.17 12.33
N ASP A 54 2.33 -3.89 11.26
CA ASP A 54 3.41 -4.73 10.72
C ASP A 54 2.96 -6.00 9.99
N GLU A 55 1.66 -6.21 9.83
CA GLU A 55 1.13 -7.31 9.01
C GLU A 55 1.32 -7.03 7.51
N SER A 56 1.71 -8.06 6.75
CA SER A 56 1.82 -7.96 5.30
C SER A 56 0.44 -7.82 4.65
N LEU A 57 0.41 -7.20 3.47
CA LEU A 57 -0.81 -7.19 2.66
C LEU A 57 -1.21 -8.63 2.29
N PRO A 58 -2.51 -8.96 2.24
CA PRO A 58 -3.00 -10.24 1.77
C PRO A 58 -2.46 -10.58 0.37
N GLN A 59 -2.12 -11.85 0.16
CA GLN A 59 -1.63 -12.31 -1.15
C GLN A 59 -2.68 -12.12 -2.26
N CYS A 60 -3.97 -12.27 -1.96
CA CYS A 60 -5.05 -12.00 -2.91
C CYS A 60 -5.15 -10.54 -3.37
N TRP A 61 -4.46 -9.61 -2.70
CA TRP A 61 -4.40 -8.19 -3.07
C TRP A 61 -3.12 -7.83 -3.82
N THR A 62 -2.10 -8.70 -3.80
CA THR A 62 -0.77 -8.42 -4.37
C THR A 62 -0.39 -9.38 -5.48
N ASN A 63 -1.04 -10.55 -5.55
CA ASN A 63 -0.82 -11.58 -6.55
C ASN A 63 -2.12 -11.91 -7.30
N PRO A 64 -2.22 -11.58 -8.60
CA PRO A 64 -3.35 -11.95 -9.45
C PRO A 64 -3.66 -13.46 -9.48
N ASP A 65 -2.63 -14.29 -9.37
CA ASP A 65 -2.72 -15.75 -9.52
C ASP A 65 -2.84 -16.48 -8.16
N TYR A 66 -3.14 -15.76 -7.06
CA TYR A 66 -3.19 -16.32 -5.72
C TYR A 66 -4.07 -17.58 -5.59
N GLN A 67 -5.21 -17.63 -6.30
CA GLN A 67 -6.13 -18.77 -6.23
C GLN A 67 -5.59 -20.03 -6.91
N SER A 68 -4.69 -19.90 -7.88
CA SER A 68 -4.06 -21.05 -8.55
C SER A 68 -2.93 -21.67 -7.74
N SER A 69 -2.55 -21.06 -6.62
CA SER A 69 -1.49 -21.50 -5.72
C SER A 69 -2.00 -22.24 -4.46
N LEU A 70 -3.32 -22.45 -4.36
CA LEU A 70 -3.98 -23.23 -3.29
C LEU A 70 -4.10 -24.71 -3.67
#